data_AF-A0A1F7URQ5-F1
#
_entry.id   AF-A0A1F7URQ5-F1
#
_cell.length_a   1.000
_cell.length_b   1.000
_cell.length_c   1.000
_cell.angle_alpha   90.00
_cell.angle_beta   90.00
_cell.angle_gamma   90.00
#
_symmetry.space_group_name_H-M   'P 1'
#
loop_
_entity.id
_entity.type
_entity.pdbx_description
1 polymer ?
#
loop_
_entity_poly.entity_id
_entity_poly.type
_entity_poly.pdbx_seq_one_letter_code
_entity_poly.pdbx_strand_id
1 'polypeptide(L)'
;MVTEEERESLAHTLEEVEQRSGKGNVKWHKSSQSARAAYFAAMLCQPLFRRSLFFETFQDSKKYIELTAFATAKAILRRARGIYEATVYVDGFRKRELEQFTRGLQALRVRKRKVRGVKRDENDACVRLANAVCGLVRDAESGNVTAQDALRMLMQKHIITAL
;
A
#
# COMPACT_ATOMS: atom_id res chain seq x y z
N MET A 1 -5.93 0.35 -3.03
CA MET A 1 -7.33 -0.12 -3.08
C MET A 1 -7.89 0.13 -4.46
N VAL A 2 -8.33 -0.94 -5.10
CA VAL A 2 -8.89 -0.94 -6.45
C VAL A 2 -10.10 -1.88 -6.48
N THR A 3 -10.93 -1.76 -7.50
CA THR A 3 -12.02 -2.72 -7.75
C THR A 3 -11.44 -4.07 -8.20
N GLU A 4 -12.28 -5.10 -8.23
CA GLU A 4 -11.89 -6.42 -8.73
C GLU A 4 -11.49 -6.37 -10.21
N GLU A 5 -12.20 -5.58 -11.02
CA GLU A 5 -11.94 -5.34 -12.45
C GLU A 5 -10.62 -4.59 -12.69
N GLU A 6 -10.30 -3.61 -11.84
CA GLU A 6 -9.06 -2.82 -11.94
C GLU A 6 -7.82 -3.62 -11.49
N ARG A 7 -7.99 -4.72 -10.74
CA ARG A 7 -6.88 -5.43 -10.08
C ARG A 7 -5.85 -5.97 -11.06
N GLU A 8 -6.30 -6.64 -12.13
CA GLU A 8 -5.38 -7.25 -13.11
C GLU A 8 -4.63 -6.19 -13.90
N SER A 9 -5.32 -5.14 -14.35
CA SER A 9 -4.71 -4.00 -15.02
C SER A 9 -3.68 -3.30 -14.13
N LEU A 10 -4.02 -3.07 -12.85
CA LEU A 10 -3.10 -2.48 -11.88
C LEU A 10 -1.86 -3.34 -11.68
N ALA A 11 -2.01 -4.66 -11.54
CA ALA A 11 -0.89 -5.57 -11.35
C ALA A 11 0.07 -5.52 -12.55
N HIS A 12 -0.45 -5.56 -13.78
CA HIS A 12 0.34 -5.46 -14.99
C HIS A 12 1.08 -4.11 -15.08
N THR A 13 0.37 -2.99 -14.87
CA THR A 13 0.99 -1.66 -14.86
C THR A 13 2.07 -1.52 -13.79
N LEU A 14 1.88 -2.14 -12.62
CA LEU A 14 2.90 -2.13 -11.58
C LEU A 14 4.17 -2.88 -12.00
N GLU A 15 4.03 -4.03 -12.65
CA GLU A 15 5.17 -4.80 -13.16
C GLU A 15 5.94 -4.02 -14.24
N GLU A 16 5.23 -3.33 -15.14
CA GLU A 16 5.86 -2.44 -16.13
C GLU A 16 6.61 -1.29 -15.47
N VAL A 17 6.02 -0.67 -14.44
CA VAL A 17 6.66 0.42 -13.67
C VAL A 17 7.90 -0.10 -12.93
N GLU A 18 7.85 -1.30 -12.36
CA GLU A 18 8.99 -1.95 -11.71
C GLU A 18 10.13 -2.20 -12.69
N GLN A 19 9.84 -2.70 -13.90
CA GLN A 19 10.84 -2.93 -14.93
C GLN A 19 11.46 -1.62 -15.42
N ARG A 20 10.63 -0.63 -15.80
CA ARG A 20 11.08 0.66 -16.34
C ARG A 20 11.91 1.48 -15.36
N SER A 21 11.63 1.38 -14.07
CA SER A 21 12.38 2.09 -13.03
C SER A 21 13.73 1.44 -12.69
N GLY A 22 13.99 0.23 -13.18
CA GLY A 22 15.17 -0.55 -12.78
C GLY A 22 15.09 -1.08 -11.33
N LYS A 23 13.97 -0.86 -10.63
CA LYS A 23 13.74 -1.45 -9.29
C LYS A 23 13.53 -2.96 -9.42
N GLY A 24 12.78 -3.40 -10.42
CA GLY A 24 12.30 -4.78 -10.54
C GLY A 24 11.59 -5.27 -9.28
N ASN A 25 11.72 -6.56 -9.01
CA ASN A 25 11.16 -7.24 -7.84
C ASN A 25 12.06 -7.09 -6.57
N VAL A 26 12.91 -6.07 -6.52
CA VAL A 26 13.84 -5.89 -5.41
C VAL A 26 13.13 -5.18 -4.25
N LYS A 27 13.37 -5.67 -3.01
CA LYS A 27 12.88 -5.03 -1.78
C LYS A 27 13.34 -3.57 -1.71
N TRP A 28 12.47 -2.66 -1.24
CA TRP A 28 12.72 -1.21 -1.20
C TRP A 28 14.12 -0.81 -0.70
N HIS A 29 14.53 -1.28 0.48
CA HIS A 29 15.86 -0.97 1.05
C HIS A 29 17.07 -1.45 0.24
N LYS A 30 16.89 -2.41 -0.69
CA LYS A 30 17.95 -2.96 -1.54
C LYS A 30 18.02 -2.28 -2.91
N SER A 31 17.01 -1.50 -3.31
CA SER A 31 17.06 -0.75 -4.56
C SER A 31 17.90 0.52 -4.39
N SER A 32 18.52 0.96 -5.49
CA SER A 32 19.27 2.23 -5.51
C SER A 32 18.34 3.43 -5.36
N GLN A 33 18.86 4.55 -4.87
CA GLN A 33 18.10 5.80 -4.75
C GLN A 33 17.54 6.27 -6.10
N SER A 34 18.29 6.08 -7.19
CA SER A 34 17.83 6.40 -8.55
C SER A 34 16.63 5.55 -8.99
N ALA A 35 16.66 4.23 -8.72
CA ALA A 35 15.55 3.34 -9.03
C ALA A 35 14.30 3.66 -8.21
N ARG A 36 14.47 4.04 -6.93
CA ARG A 36 13.38 4.48 -6.04
C ARG A 36 12.68 5.73 -6.56
N ALA A 37 13.46 6.74 -6.95
CA ALA A 37 12.93 7.98 -7.52
C ALA A 37 12.22 7.71 -8.86
N ALA A 38 12.84 6.90 -9.73
CA ALA A 38 12.25 6.52 -11.02
C ALA A 38 10.94 5.74 -10.87
N TYR A 39 10.83 4.88 -9.85
CA TYR A 39 9.62 4.11 -9.57
C TYR A 39 8.42 5.02 -9.30
N PHE A 40 8.55 5.97 -8.38
CA PHE A 40 7.47 6.89 -8.07
C PHE A 40 7.23 7.93 -9.18
N ALA A 41 8.27 8.36 -9.90
CA ALA A 41 8.12 9.21 -11.08
C ALA A 41 7.29 8.50 -12.16
N ALA A 42 7.54 7.22 -12.42
CA ALA A 42 6.76 6.42 -13.37
C ALA A 42 5.30 6.22 -12.91
N MET A 43 5.05 6.08 -11.60
CA MET A 43 3.69 6.05 -11.06
C MET A 43 2.92 7.36 -11.27
N LEU A 44 3.58 8.53 -11.19
CA LEU A 44 2.92 9.82 -11.42
C LEU A 44 2.30 9.94 -12.82
N CYS A 45 2.85 9.20 -13.78
CA CYS A 45 2.37 9.18 -15.17
C CYS A 45 1.18 8.23 -15.40
N GLN A 46 0.74 7.48 -14.39
CA GLN A 46 -0.28 6.43 -14.54
C GLN A 46 -1.58 6.83 -13.84
N PRO A 47 -2.68 7.09 -14.58
CA PRO A 47 -3.97 7.50 -14.00
C PRO A 47 -4.57 6.49 -13.02
N LEU A 48 -4.26 5.20 -13.19
CA LEU A 48 -4.76 4.09 -12.36
C LEU A 48 -4.44 4.23 -10.86
N PHE A 49 -3.40 4.98 -10.50
CA PHE A 49 -3.04 5.16 -9.09
C PHE A 49 -3.81 6.30 -8.40
N ARG A 50 -4.61 7.08 -9.14
CA ARG A 50 -5.29 8.24 -8.57
C ARG A 50 -6.31 7.81 -7.51
N ARG A 51 -6.15 8.32 -6.30
CA ARG A 51 -6.98 8.08 -5.10
C ARG A 51 -7.06 6.61 -4.70
N SER A 52 -6.03 5.82 -5.02
CA SER A 52 -6.00 4.39 -4.72
C SER A 52 -5.07 4.02 -3.56
N LEU A 53 -4.15 4.90 -3.17
CA LEU A 53 -3.18 4.63 -2.10
C LEU A 53 -3.48 5.47 -0.86
N PHE A 54 -3.39 4.81 0.29
CA PHE A 54 -3.66 5.39 1.60
C PHE A 54 -2.56 4.96 2.57
N PHE A 55 -2.14 5.85 3.46
CA PHE A 55 -1.18 5.53 4.52
C PHE A 55 -1.53 6.28 5.80
N GLU A 56 -1.05 5.75 6.93
CA GLU A 56 -1.16 6.37 8.25
C GLU A 56 0.11 6.02 9.02
N THR A 57 0.65 6.97 9.78
CA THR A 57 1.84 6.76 10.60
C THR A 57 1.45 6.80 12.07
N PHE A 58 1.98 5.85 12.83
CA PHE A 58 1.71 5.71 14.25
C PHE A 58 3.05 5.65 14.99
N GLN A 59 3.21 6.50 16.00
CA GLN A 59 4.42 6.54 16.84
C GLN A 59 4.18 5.79 18.15
N ASP A 60 5.25 5.19 18.70
CA ASP A 60 5.33 4.60 20.04
C ASP A 60 4.24 3.58 20.41
N SER A 61 3.78 2.80 19.42
CA SER A 61 2.78 1.77 19.64
C SER A 61 3.30 0.36 19.39
N LYS A 62 3.04 -0.54 20.34
CA LYS A 62 3.25 -1.98 20.20
C LYS A 62 2.03 -2.71 19.60
N LYS A 63 0.92 -1.99 19.40
CA LYS A 63 -0.36 -2.53 18.92
C LYS A 63 -0.39 -2.64 17.39
N TYR A 64 0.62 -3.30 16.82
CA TYR A 64 0.84 -3.34 15.37
C TYR A 64 -0.39 -3.86 14.63
N ILE A 65 -0.93 -5.01 15.06
CA ILE A 65 -2.06 -5.66 14.38
C ILE A 65 -3.34 -4.82 14.47
N GLU A 66 -3.63 -4.23 15.63
CA GLU A 66 -4.80 -3.38 15.82
C GLU A 66 -4.70 -2.11 14.97
N LEU A 67 -3.52 -1.48 14.92
CA LEU A 67 -3.31 -0.27 14.14
C LEU A 67 -3.33 -0.55 12.64
N THR A 68 -2.78 -1.68 12.18
CA THR A 68 -2.92 -2.09 10.77
C THR A 68 -4.40 -2.33 10.42
N ALA A 69 -5.17 -2.97 11.30
CA ALA A 69 -6.61 -3.15 11.09
C ALA A 69 -7.36 -1.81 11.05
N PHE A 70 -7.00 -0.88 11.95
CA PHE A 70 -7.58 0.46 12.00
C PHE A 70 -7.31 1.26 10.72
N ALA A 71 -6.05 1.37 10.32
CA ALA A 71 -5.66 2.08 9.10
C ALA A 71 -6.29 1.44 7.84
N THR A 72 -6.33 0.10 7.78
CA THR A 72 -6.99 -0.62 6.67
C THR A 72 -8.49 -0.33 6.63
N ALA A 73 -9.18 -0.34 7.77
CA ALA A 73 -10.60 -0.04 7.84
C ALA A 73 -10.87 1.41 7.41
N LYS A 74 -10.07 2.37 7.89
CA LYS A 74 -10.17 3.79 7.55
C LYS A 74 -9.96 4.02 6.05
N ALA A 75 -8.98 3.35 5.43
CA ALA A 75 -8.78 3.36 3.98
C ALA A 75 -10.01 2.82 3.21
N ILE A 76 -10.55 1.67 3.64
CA ILE A 76 -11.71 1.03 3.00
C ILE A 76 -12.93 1.92 3.10
N LEU A 77 -13.27 2.41 4.29
CA LEU A 77 -14.44 3.24 4.53
C LEU A 77 -14.34 4.59 3.80
N ARG A 78 -13.13 5.13 3.64
CA ARG A 78 -12.90 6.37 2.87
C ARG A 78 -13.08 6.18 1.37
N ARG A 79 -12.74 5.01 0.83
CA ARG A 79 -12.86 4.71 -0.61
C ARG A 79 -14.24 4.18 -0.99
N ALA A 80 -14.87 3.41 -0.11
CA ALA A 80 -16.15 2.75 -0.36
C ALA A 80 -17.26 3.76 -0.66
N ARG A 81 -18.10 3.44 -1.64
CA ARG A 81 -19.33 4.16 -1.96
C ARG A 81 -20.46 3.16 -2.05
N GLY A 82 -21.57 3.42 -1.35
CA GLY A 82 -22.71 2.51 -1.32
C GLY A 82 -22.40 1.14 -0.71
N ILE A 83 -23.05 0.10 -1.22
CA ILE A 83 -22.87 -1.29 -0.77
C ILE A 83 -21.56 -1.84 -1.35
N TYR A 84 -20.72 -2.42 -0.50
CA TYR A 84 -19.43 -2.97 -0.91
C TYR A 84 -19.10 -4.27 -0.15
N GLU A 85 -18.15 -5.02 -0.70
CA GLU A 85 -17.41 -6.05 0.01
C GLU A 85 -15.92 -5.92 -0.31
N ALA A 86 -15.06 -6.01 0.71
CA ALA A 86 -13.61 -5.91 0.54
C ALA A 86 -12.93 -7.28 0.56
N THR A 87 -11.99 -7.50 -0.36
CA THR A 87 -10.98 -8.55 -0.25
C THR A 87 -9.66 -7.91 0.19
N VAL A 88 -9.12 -8.36 1.32
CA VAL A 88 -7.90 -7.79 1.91
C VAL A 88 -6.77 -8.82 1.86
N TYR A 89 -5.64 -8.39 1.31
CA TYR A 89 -4.39 -9.15 1.30
C TYR A 89 -3.42 -8.45 2.26
N VAL A 90 -2.85 -9.20 3.20
CA VAL A 90 -1.91 -8.67 4.20
C VAL A 90 -0.63 -9.48 4.16
N ASP A 91 0.50 -8.81 4.13
CA ASP A 91 1.81 -9.45 4.17
C ASP A 91 2.27 -9.72 5.61
N GLY A 92 3.08 -10.77 5.77
CA GLY A 92 3.83 -11.05 7.00
C GLY A 92 3.04 -11.58 8.19
N PHE A 93 1.70 -11.66 8.12
CA PHE A 93 0.88 -12.09 9.25
C PHE A 93 0.86 -13.62 9.39
N ARG A 94 1.23 -14.10 10.57
CA ARG A 94 1.00 -15.47 11.02
C ARG A 94 -0.50 -15.71 11.21
N LYS A 95 -0.90 -16.98 11.30
CA LYS A 95 -2.32 -17.37 11.44
C LYS A 95 -3.04 -16.62 12.59
N ARG A 96 -2.44 -16.56 13.78
CA ARG A 96 -3.04 -15.86 14.95
C ARG A 96 -3.17 -14.34 14.73
N GLU A 97 -2.17 -13.73 14.09
CA GLU A 97 -2.18 -12.30 13.76
C GLU A 97 -3.25 -11.98 12.72
N LEU A 98 -3.41 -12.84 11.72
CA LEU A 98 -4.47 -12.74 10.71
C LEU A 98 -5.86 -12.85 11.33
N GLU A 99 -6.06 -13.74 12.30
CA GLU A 99 -7.32 -13.85 13.05
C GLU A 99 -7.61 -12.59 13.86
N GLN A 100 -6.62 -12.05 14.57
CA GLN A 100 -6.74 -10.80 15.34
C GLN A 100 -7.06 -9.61 14.43
N PHE A 101 -6.36 -9.49 13.30
CA PHE A 101 -6.62 -8.48 12.28
C PHE A 101 -8.03 -8.58 11.72
N THR A 102 -8.48 -9.79 11.40
CA THR A 102 -9.82 -10.05 10.86
C THR A 102 -10.91 -9.67 11.85
N ARG A 103 -10.71 -9.95 13.15
CA ARG A 103 -11.61 -9.50 14.23
C ARG A 103 -11.60 -7.97 14.35
N GLY A 104 -10.43 -7.33 14.24
CA GLY A 104 -10.31 -5.86 14.23
C GLY A 104 -11.14 -5.22 13.12
N LEU A 105 -11.01 -5.72 11.87
CA LEU A 105 -11.82 -5.25 10.75
C LEU A 105 -13.33 -5.42 10.98
N GLN A 106 -13.74 -6.53 11.61
CA GLN A 106 -15.15 -6.78 11.93
C GLN A 106 -15.68 -5.81 12.98
N ALA A 107 -14.91 -5.55 14.05
CA ALA A 107 -15.27 -4.58 15.09
C ALA A 107 -15.43 -3.17 14.51
N LEU A 108 -14.64 -2.84 13.48
CA LEU A 108 -14.70 -1.58 12.74
C LEU A 108 -15.77 -1.57 11.61
N ARG A 109 -16.68 -2.56 11.60
CA ARG A 109 -17.83 -2.67 10.68
C ARG A 109 -17.45 -2.74 9.20
N VAL A 110 -16.26 -3.23 8.86
CA VAL A 110 -15.87 -3.45 7.46
C VAL A 110 -16.57 -4.69 6.89
N ARG A 111 -17.36 -4.49 5.82
CA ARG A 111 -17.90 -5.60 5.01
C ARG A 111 -16.79 -6.25 4.20
N LYS A 112 -16.50 -7.52 4.50
CA LYS A 112 -15.38 -8.26 3.92
C LYS A 112 -15.87 -9.52 3.24
N ARG A 113 -15.41 -9.76 2.01
CA ARG A 113 -15.57 -11.04 1.32
C ARG A 113 -14.51 -12.03 1.80
N LYS A 114 -13.26 -11.57 1.89
CA LYS A 114 -12.12 -12.43 2.24
C LYS A 114 -10.94 -11.65 2.82
N VAL A 115 -10.22 -12.26 3.76
CA VAL A 115 -8.94 -11.77 4.26
C VAL A 115 -7.91 -12.88 4.07
N ARG A 116 -6.78 -12.57 3.41
CA ARG A 116 -5.71 -13.54 3.16
C ARG A 116 -4.37 -12.99 3.60
N GLY A 117 -3.59 -13.83 4.29
CA GLY A 117 -2.15 -13.62 4.43
C GLY A 117 -1.45 -13.98 3.12
N VAL A 118 -0.53 -13.15 2.65
CA VAL A 118 0.31 -13.42 1.48
C VAL A 118 1.57 -14.14 1.95
N LYS A 119 1.78 -15.39 1.52
CA LYS A 119 2.93 -16.22 1.95
C LYS A 119 4.16 -16.10 1.04
N ARG A 120 3.99 -15.58 -0.19
CA ARG A 120 5.06 -15.37 -1.17
C ARG A 120 4.97 -13.93 -1.67
N ASP A 121 5.42 -13.04 -0.81
CA ASP A 121 5.42 -11.58 -0.93
C ASP A 121 6.13 -11.05 -2.20
N GLU A 122 7.08 -11.82 -2.72
CA GLU A 122 7.84 -11.44 -3.91
C GLU A 122 7.03 -11.51 -5.20
N ASN A 123 5.87 -12.19 -5.27
CA ASN A 123 5.16 -12.36 -6.55
C ASN A 123 3.97 -11.42 -6.76
N ASP A 124 3.43 -10.75 -5.73
CA ASP A 124 2.28 -9.85 -5.90
C ASP A 124 2.71 -8.38 -5.99
N ALA A 125 2.53 -7.77 -7.16
CA ALA A 125 2.92 -6.39 -7.41
C ALA A 125 2.22 -5.37 -6.50
N CYS A 126 0.97 -5.63 -6.08
CA CYS A 126 0.23 -4.72 -5.20
C CYS A 126 0.80 -4.73 -3.78
N VAL A 127 1.27 -5.88 -3.29
CA VAL A 127 1.90 -5.98 -1.98
C VAL A 127 3.28 -5.32 -2.00
N ARG A 128 4.06 -5.53 -3.07
CA ARG A 128 5.34 -4.81 -3.26
C ARG A 128 5.15 -3.31 -3.33
N LEU A 129 4.07 -2.83 -3.95
CA LEU A 129 3.70 -1.42 -3.95
C LEU A 129 3.42 -0.92 -2.53
N ALA A 130 2.61 -1.64 -1.75
CA ALA A 130 2.32 -1.26 -0.36
C ALA A 130 3.61 -1.17 0.48
N ASN A 131 4.52 -2.14 0.33
CA ASN A 131 5.83 -2.14 0.95
C ASN A 131 6.71 -0.96 0.49
N ALA A 132 6.70 -0.62 -0.81
CA ALA A 132 7.42 0.53 -1.35
C ALA A 132 6.87 1.87 -0.82
N VAL A 133 5.54 2.01 -0.68
CA VAL A 133 4.91 3.20 -0.08
C VAL A 133 5.30 3.35 1.38
N CYS A 134 5.28 2.27 2.16
CA CYS A 134 5.73 2.30 3.55
C CYS A 134 7.22 2.68 3.67
N GLY A 135 8.05 2.17 2.74
CA GLY A 135 9.46 2.54 2.64
C GLY A 135 9.66 4.02 2.31
N LEU A 136 8.91 4.55 1.34
CA LEU A 136 8.95 5.97 0.97
C LEU A 136 8.60 6.87 2.15
N VAL A 137 7.49 6.58 2.85
CA VAL A 137 7.03 7.37 3.99
C VAL A 137 8.08 7.36 5.09
N ARG A 138 8.65 6.18 5.40
CA ARG A 138 9.73 6.06 6.40
C ARG A 138 10.98 6.84 6.02
N ASP A 139 11.42 6.75 4.76
CA ASP A 139 12.58 7.50 4.27
C ASP A 139 12.31 9.02 4.38
N ALA A 140 11.09 9.47 4.08
CA ALA A 140 10.68 10.87 4.17
C ALA A 140 10.64 11.38 5.63
N GLU A 141 10.10 10.59 6.56
CA GLU A 141 10.10 10.89 8.00
C GLU A 141 11.52 10.91 8.59
N SER A 142 12.43 10.13 8.02
CA SER A 142 13.86 10.10 8.41
C SER A 142 14.67 11.28 7.86
N GLY A 143 14.04 12.23 7.17
CA GLY A 143 14.69 13.43 6.63
C GLY A 143 15.29 13.29 5.22
N ASN A 144 15.00 12.22 4.48
CA ASN A 144 15.48 12.09 3.12
C ASN A 144 14.74 13.06 2.18
N VAL A 145 15.44 14.09 1.70
CA VAL A 145 14.86 15.17 0.87
C VAL A 145 14.21 14.63 -0.40
N THR A 146 14.85 13.70 -1.11
CA THR A 146 14.28 13.10 -2.33
C THR A 146 12.99 12.34 -2.05
N ALA A 147 12.93 11.62 -0.92
CA ALA A 147 11.74 10.90 -0.50
C ALA A 147 10.60 11.85 -0.09
N GLN A 148 10.93 12.95 0.61
CA GLN A 148 9.98 14.00 0.96
C GLN A 148 9.37 14.66 -0.27
N ASP A 149 10.19 14.98 -1.27
CA ASP A 149 9.74 15.57 -2.53
C ASP A 149 8.82 14.61 -3.31
N ALA A 150 9.22 13.34 -3.44
CA ALA A 150 8.40 12.33 -4.09
C ALA A 150 7.06 12.13 -3.38
N LEU A 151 7.06 12.02 -2.04
CA LEU A 151 5.82 11.90 -1.25
C LEU A 151 4.92 13.12 -1.44
N ARG A 152 5.49 14.33 -1.39
CA ARG A 152 4.76 15.59 -1.62
C ARG A 152 4.10 15.61 -2.99
N MET A 153 4.82 15.23 -4.05
CA MET A 153 4.29 15.18 -5.41
C MET A 153 3.14 14.16 -5.54
N LEU A 154 3.28 12.97 -4.96
CA LEU A 154 2.25 11.93 -4.98
C LEU A 154 0.98 12.38 -4.25
N MET A 155 1.13 13.11 -3.14
CA MET A 155 0.01 13.70 -2.41
C MET A 155 -0.69 14.81 -3.21
N GLN A 156 0.09 15.71 -3.83
CA GLN A 156 -0.45 16.80 -4.67
C GLN A 156 -1.22 16.27 -5.88
N LYS A 157 -0.79 15.15 -6.48
CA LYS A 157 -1.51 14.47 -7.57
C LYS A 157 -2.65 13.57 -7.08
N HIS A 158 -2.91 13.53 -5.78
CA HIS A 158 -3.90 12.67 -5.14
C HIS A 158 -3.71 11.19 -5.43
N ILE A 159 -2.48 10.74 -5.62
CA ILE A 159 -2.17 9.31 -5.78
C ILE A 159 -2.11 8.64 -4.40
N ILE A 160 -1.37 9.27 -3.46
CA ILE A 160 -1.28 8.85 -2.06
C ILE A 160 -2.06 9.83 -1.18
N THR A 161 -2.82 9.31 -0.21
CA THR A 161 -3.55 10.10 0.78
C THR A 161 -3.14 9.68 2.19
N ALA A 162 -2.71 10.63 3.02
CA ALA A 162 -2.57 10.42 4.46
C ALA A 162 -3.97 10.33 5.09
N LEU A 163 -4.18 9.33 5.94
CA LEU A 163 -5.47 9.06 6.58
C LEU A 163 -5.65 9.87 7.85
#